data_AF-A0AAW0WDD0-F1
#
_entry.id   AF-A0AAW0WDD0-F1
#
_cell.length_a   1.000
_cell.length_b   1.000
_cell.length_c   1.000
_cell.angle_alpha   90.00
_cell.angle_beta   90.00
_cell.angle_gamma   90.00
#
_symmetry.space_group_name_H-M   'P 1'
#
loop_
_entity.id
_entity.type
_entity.pdbx_description
1 polymer ?
#
loop_
_entity_poly.entity_id
_entity_poly.type
_entity_poly.pdbx_seq_one_letter_code
_entity_poly.pdbx_strand_id
1 'polypeptide(L)'
;NLTTTRSSTSAIRCHFYLTLGNMKALILVGGYGTRLRPLTLSRPKPLVEFANKPIVLHQIEALVAAGVTQVVLAVSYHAEQMEQELAQEAQKLGIRITFSLEEEPLGTAGPIKLAQSILASNDEPFFVLNSDVICDFPFTQMVKFHKQHGREGTIVVTKVEEPSKYGVVIYDETGKIDRFVEKPQEFVSNKINAGMYIFNPSVLKRIEVW
;
A
#
# COMPACT_ATOMS: atom_id res chain seq x y z
N ASN A 1 -19.69 -7.01 -57.71
CA ASN A 1 -18.41 -7.73 -57.56
C ASN A 1 -17.35 -6.76 -57.08
N LEU A 2 -16.69 -6.85 -55.94
CA LEU A 2 -16.72 -7.72 -54.76
C LEU A 2 -15.77 -6.99 -53.77
N THR A 3 -16.25 -6.71 -52.57
CA THR A 3 -15.58 -6.83 -51.26
C THR A 3 -14.10 -6.42 -51.00
N THR A 4 -13.94 -5.91 -49.75
CA THR A 4 -12.84 -6.09 -48.75
C THR A 4 -11.56 -5.24 -48.86
N THR A 5 -10.95 -4.66 -47.81
CA THR A 5 -11.18 -4.68 -46.34
C THR A 5 -10.39 -3.56 -45.64
N ARG A 6 -10.92 -3.10 -44.49
CA ARG A 6 -10.20 -2.39 -43.42
C ARG A 6 -9.12 -3.30 -42.78
N SER A 7 -8.02 -2.72 -42.31
CA SER A 7 -7.55 -2.79 -40.90
C SER A 7 -6.02 -2.65 -40.77
N SER A 8 -5.57 -1.62 -40.06
CA SER A 8 -4.23 -1.58 -39.45
C SER A 8 -4.15 -0.47 -38.40
N THR A 9 -4.86 -0.63 -37.28
CA THR A 9 -4.65 0.24 -36.10
C THR A 9 -4.87 -0.48 -34.77
N SER A 10 -4.89 -1.82 -34.78
CA SER A 10 -5.18 -2.64 -33.60
C SER A 10 -3.93 -3.19 -32.89
N ALA A 11 -2.75 -3.13 -33.51
CA ALA A 11 -1.57 -3.85 -32.98
C ALA A 11 -0.83 -3.08 -31.87
N ILE A 12 -0.78 -1.75 -31.93
CA ILE A 12 -0.02 -0.94 -30.95
C ILE A 12 -0.74 -0.89 -29.59
N ARG A 13 -2.07 -1.00 -29.58
CA ARG A 13 -2.86 -0.96 -28.34
C ARG A 13 -2.88 -2.30 -27.58
N CYS A 14 -2.49 -3.40 -28.24
CA CYS A 14 -2.56 -4.75 -27.67
C CYS A 14 -1.30 -5.13 -26.86
N HIS A 15 -0.15 -4.53 -27.16
CA HIS A 15 1.10 -4.82 -26.44
C HIS A 15 1.18 -4.20 -25.04
N PHE A 16 0.38 -3.16 -24.75
CA PHE A 16 0.34 -2.53 -23.43
C PHE A 16 -0.53 -3.29 -22.41
N TYR A 17 -1.39 -4.20 -22.87
CA TYR A 17 -2.31 -4.98 -22.03
C TYR A 17 -1.74 -6.32 -21.55
N LEU A 18 -0.56 -6.74 -22.02
CA LEU A 18 -0.05 -8.11 -21.82
C LEU A 18 0.74 -8.37 -20.53
N THR A 19 0.84 -7.39 -19.63
CA THR A 19 1.15 -7.64 -18.21
C THR A 19 0.44 -6.61 -17.34
N LEU A 20 -0.90 -6.63 -17.31
CA LEU A 20 -1.59 -6.08 -16.15
C LEU A 20 -1.11 -6.89 -14.94
N GLY A 21 -0.30 -6.28 -14.08
CA GLY A 21 0.28 -6.97 -12.94
C GLY A 21 -0.83 -7.49 -12.03
N ASN A 22 -0.73 -8.73 -11.58
CA ASN A 22 -1.67 -9.29 -10.60
C ASN A 22 -1.28 -8.96 -9.15
N MET A 23 -0.44 -7.92 -8.97
CA MET A 23 0.01 -7.48 -7.65
C MET A 23 -1.12 -6.78 -6.92
N LYS A 24 -1.06 -6.90 -5.60
CA LYS A 24 -2.08 -6.37 -4.69
C LYS A 24 -1.46 -5.42 -3.70
N ALA A 25 -2.28 -4.58 -3.11
CA ALA A 25 -1.88 -3.72 -2.01
C ALA A 25 -2.91 -3.74 -0.90
N LEU A 26 -2.46 -3.55 0.33
CA LEU A 26 -3.30 -3.27 1.49
C LEU A 26 -2.91 -1.92 2.08
N ILE A 27 -3.87 -1.00 2.15
CA ILE A 27 -3.70 0.30 2.79
C ILE A 27 -4.36 0.23 4.17
N LEU A 28 -3.58 0.46 5.22
CA LEU A 28 -4.02 0.52 6.60
C LEU A 28 -4.72 1.86 6.85
N VAL A 29 -6.05 1.83 6.84
CA VAL A 29 -6.93 2.97 7.12
C VAL A 29 -7.32 2.91 8.59
N GLY A 30 -6.31 3.07 9.45
CA GLY A 30 -6.46 3.05 10.91
C GLY A 30 -6.48 4.44 11.54
N GLY A 31 -7.16 4.55 12.68
CA GLY A 31 -7.10 5.69 13.60
C GLY A 31 -8.01 6.87 13.27
N TYR A 32 -8.59 7.47 14.30
CA TYR A 32 -9.56 8.59 14.21
C TYR A 32 -9.02 9.91 13.65
N GLY A 33 -7.76 9.95 13.20
CA GLY A 33 -7.15 11.15 12.62
C GLY A 33 -7.21 12.39 13.52
N THR A 34 -7.23 12.23 14.85
CA THR A 34 -7.54 13.30 15.80
C THR A 34 -6.64 14.53 15.69
N ARG A 35 -5.37 14.33 15.30
CA ARG A 35 -4.38 15.41 15.07
C ARG A 35 -4.71 16.31 13.88
N LEU A 36 -5.55 15.87 12.95
CA LEU A 36 -5.99 16.63 11.78
C LEU A 36 -7.38 17.25 11.96
N ARG A 37 -7.93 17.22 13.18
CA ARG A 37 -9.17 17.94 13.46
C ARG A 37 -8.96 19.44 13.24
N PRO A 38 -9.94 20.17 12.68
CA PRO A 38 -11.34 19.74 12.46
C PRO A 38 -11.59 18.96 11.17
N LEU A 39 -10.62 18.79 10.27
CA LEU A 39 -10.84 18.15 8.96
C LEU A 39 -11.36 16.73 9.06
N THR A 40 -10.92 16.00 10.10
CA THR A 40 -11.30 14.60 10.35
C THR A 40 -12.54 14.44 11.21
N LEU A 41 -13.28 15.52 11.50
CA LEU A 41 -14.57 15.45 12.19
C LEU A 41 -15.70 14.98 11.25
N SER A 42 -15.66 15.38 9.99
CA SER A 42 -16.70 15.11 9.00
C SER A 42 -16.25 14.21 7.85
N ARG A 43 -14.95 13.87 7.78
CA ARG A 43 -14.38 13.08 6.68
C ARG A 43 -13.28 12.13 7.18
N PRO A 44 -13.23 10.89 6.69
CA PRO A 44 -12.13 9.97 6.98
C PRO A 44 -10.77 10.57 6.61
N LYS A 45 -9.74 10.33 7.43
CA LYS A 45 -8.38 10.83 7.18
C LYS A 45 -7.85 10.56 5.77
N PRO A 46 -8.01 9.36 5.18
CA PRO A 46 -7.49 9.09 3.83
C PRO A 46 -8.17 9.92 2.72
N LEU A 47 -9.37 10.44 2.99
CA LEU A 47 -10.13 11.30 2.08
C LEU A 47 -9.84 12.79 2.27
N VAL A 48 -9.03 13.16 3.28
CA VAL A 48 -8.53 14.54 3.39
C VAL A 48 -7.72 14.85 2.13
N GLU A 49 -7.97 16.02 1.57
CA GLU A 49 -7.34 16.45 0.32
C GLU A 49 -5.95 17.01 0.58
N PHE A 50 -5.00 16.60 -0.25
CA PHE A 50 -3.67 17.17 -0.36
C PHE A 50 -3.43 17.51 -1.82
N ALA A 51 -3.12 18.78 -2.12
CA ALA A 51 -3.02 19.29 -3.48
C ALA A 51 -4.28 18.97 -4.34
N ASN A 52 -5.47 19.27 -3.80
CA ASN A 52 -6.79 19.09 -4.45
C ASN A 52 -7.16 17.65 -4.80
N LYS A 53 -6.55 16.66 -4.13
CA LYS A 53 -6.82 15.25 -4.35
C LYS A 53 -6.75 14.48 -3.03
N PRO A 54 -7.65 13.52 -2.76
CA PRO A 54 -7.58 12.68 -1.57
C PRO A 54 -6.20 12.03 -1.39
N ILE A 55 -5.67 12.03 -0.16
CA ILE A 55 -4.37 11.41 0.16
C ILE A 55 -4.30 9.96 -0.35
N VAL A 56 -5.36 9.18 -0.13
CA VAL A 56 -5.41 7.77 -0.55
C VAL A 56 -5.33 7.62 -2.07
N LEU A 57 -5.84 8.59 -2.84
CA LEU A 57 -5.82 8.50 -4.30
C LEU A 57 -4.41 8.69 -4.87
N HIS A 58 -3.58 9.54 -4.25
CA HIS A 58 -2.15 9.64 -4.59
C HIS A 58 -1.43 8.29 -4.39
N GLN A 59 -1.74 7.59 -3.30
CA GLN A 59 -1.17 6.26 -3.02
C GLN A 59 -1.64 5.23 -4.05
N ILE A 60 -2.95 5.19 -4.33
CA ILE A 60 -3.54 4.24 -5.28
C ILE A 60 -2.97 4.46 -6.69
N GLU A 61 -2.91 5.69 -7.19
CA GLU A 61 -2.35 5.98 -8.52
C GLU A 61 -0.88 5.53 -8.63
N ALA A 62 -0.08 5.76 -7.60
CA ALA A 62 1.31 5.32 -7.57
C ALA A 62 1.43 3.78 -7.52
N LEU A 63 0.55 3.10 -6.78
CA LEU A 63 0.49 1.63 -6.76
C LEU A 63 0.10 1.07 -8.14
N VAL A 64 -0.87 1.69 -8.81
CA VAL A 64 -1.28 1.32 -10.18
C VAL A 64 -0.12 1.46 -11.15
N ALA A 65 0.63 2.56 -11.07
CA ALA A 65 1.84 2.76 -11.87
C ALA A 65 2.93 1.70 -11.60
N ALA A 66 2.93 1.11 -10.40
CA ALA A 66 3.80 0.00 -10.03
C ALA A 66 3.26 -1.38 -10.40
N GLY A 67 2.08 -1.48 -11.03
CA GLY A 67 1.47 -2.72 -11.50
C GLY A 67 0.47 -3.37 -10.54
N VAL A 68 -0.06 -2.62 -9.56
CA VAL A 68 -1.14 -3.10 -8.69
C VAL A 68 -2.49 -3.01 -9.41
N THR A 69 -3.26 -4.10 -9.35
CA THR A 69 -4.62 -4.16 -9.94
C THR A 69 -5.72 -4.34 -8.91
N GLN A 70 -5.37 -4.66 -7.65
CA GLN A 70 -6.31 -4.77 -6.55
C GLN A 70 -5.78 -4.10 -5.28
N VAL A 71 -6.57 -3.21 -4.70
CA VAL A 71 -6.28 -2.51 -3.45
C VAL A 71 -7.29 -2.91 -2.40
N VAL A 72 -6.81 -3.35 -1.24
CA VAL A 72 -7.62 -3.59 -0.05
C VAL A 72 -7.47 -2.39 0.88
N LEU A 73 -8.56 -1.75 1.24
CA LEU A 73 -8.60 -0.71 2.26
C LEU A 73 -9.03 -1.36 3.57
N ALA A 74 -8.10 -1.46 4.52
CA ALA A 74 -8.35 -1.99 5.85
C ALA A 74 -8.95 -0.88 6.73
N VAL A 75 -10.26 -0.89 6.92
CA VAL A 75 -11.04 0.20 7.51
C VAL A 75 -11.71 -0.27 8.81
N SER A 76 -11.80 0.59 9.81
CA SER A 76 -12.55 0.30 11.05
C SER A 76 -13.87 1.07 11.18
N TYR A 77 -14.05 2.13 10.39
CA TYR A 77 -15.26 2.97 10.38
C TYR A 77 -15.41 3.74 9.06
N HIS A 78 -16.62 4.19 8.73
CA HIS A 78 -16.96 4.98 7.51
C HIS A 78 -16.56 4.35 6.16
N ALA A 79 -16.68 3.03 6.02
CA ALA A 79 -16.44 2.34 4.75
C ALA A 79 -17.31 2.91 3.61
N GLU A 80 -18.59 3.19 3.89
CA GLU A 80 -19.57 3.64 2.88
C GLU A 80 -19.16 4.96 2.20
N GLN A 81 -18.68 5.95 2.96
CA GLN A 81 -18.27 7.23 2.39
C GLN A 81 -17.05 7.05 1.47
N MET A 82 -16.06 6.25 1.89
CA MET A 82 -14.89 5.96 1.06
C MET A 82 -15.27 5.16 -0.19
N GLU A 83 -16.20 4.21 -0.07
CA GLU A 83 -16.69 3.44 -1.21
C GLU A 83 -17.35 4.34 -2.25
N GLN A 84 -18.22 5.25 -1.83
CA GLN A 84 -18.87 6.22 -2.72
C GLN A 84 -17.86 7.13 -3.43
N GLU A 85 -16.90 7.68 -2.69
CA GLU A 85 -15.92 8.62 -3.24
C GLU A 85 -14.90 7.93 -4.17
N LEU A 86 -14.54 6.67 -3.90
CA LEU A 86 -13.50 5.96 -4.65
C LEU A 86 -14.03 5.10 -5.80
N ALA A 87 -15.33 4.81 -5.87
CA ALA A 87 -15.89 3.93 -6.90
C ALA A 87 -15.59 4.40 -8.33
N GLN A 88 -15.78 5.70 -8.60
CA GLN A 88 -15.52 6.26 -9.93
C GLN A 88 -14.04 6.24 -10.28
N GLU A 89 -13.17 6.50 -9.29
CA GLU A 89 -11.73 6.51 -9.49
C GLU A 89 -11.18 5.10 -9.71
N ALA A 90 -11.68 4.10 -8.97
CA ALA A 90 -11.35 2.69 -9.20
C ALA A 90 -11.67 2.27 -10.64
N GLN A 91 -12.84 2.68 -11.16
CA GLN A 91 -13.25 2.41 -12.53
C GLN A 91 -12.33 3.10 -13.56
N LYS A 92 -12.00 4.39 -13.35
CA LYS A 92 -11.10 5.15 -14.24
C LYS A 92 -9.70 4.54 -14.29
N LEU A 93 -9.21 4.08 -13.13
CA LEU A 93 -7.90 3.45 -12.99
C LEU A 93 -7.88 1.98 -13.43
N GLY A 94 -9.05 1.36 -13.68
CA GLY A 94 -9.15 -0.02 -14.10
C GLY A 94 -8.75 -1.03 -13.01
N ILE A 95 -8.94 -0.69 -11.74
CA ILE A 95 -8.59 -1.54 -10.59
C ILE A 95 -9.80 -1.96 -9.78
N ARG A 96 -9.61 -2.97 -8.93
CA ARG A 96 -10.58 -3.36 -7.90
C ARG A 96 -10.17 -2.76 -6.56
N ILE A 97 -11.09 -2.04 -5.91
CA ILE A 97 -10.94 -1.66 -4.50
C ILE A 97 -11.87 -2.56 -3.67
N THR A 98 -11.34 -3.09 -2.57
CA THR A 98 -12.10 -3.91 -1.61
C THR A 98 -11.94 -3.32 -0.23
N PHE A 99 -13.05 -3.18 0.51
CA PHE A 99 -13.04 -2.70 1.88
C PHE A 99 -13.02 -3.90 2.82
N SER A 100 -11.99 -3.99 3.66
CA SER A 100 -11.89 -5.00 4.71
C SER A 100 -12.24 -4.33 6.03
N LEU A 101 -13.44 -4.58 6.54
CA LEU A 101 -13.90 -4.04 7.82
C LEU A 101 -13.24 -4.79 8.97
N GLU A 102 -12.56 -4.05 9.85
CA GLU A 102 -12.06 -4.54 11.12
C GLU A 102 -13.06 -4.14 12.22
N GLU A 103 -13.84 -5.12 12.70
CA GLU A 103 -14.87 -4.89 13.73
C GLU A 103 -14.26 -4.66 15.13
N GLU A 104 -13.16 -5.35 15.44
CA GLU A 104 -12.43 -5.23 16.69
C GLU A 104 -10.95 -4.92 16.44
N PRO A 105 -10.28 -4.11 17.28
CA PRO A 105 -8.86 -3.79 17.06
C PRO A 105 -7.96 -5.02 17.23
N LEU A 106 -7.46 -5.58 16.13
CA LEU A 106 -6.59 -6.77 16.11
C LEU A 106 -5.09 -6.41 16.05
N GLY A 107 -4.76 -5.16 16.39
CA GLY A 107 -3.41 -4.61 16.24
C GLY A 107 -3.01 -4.40 14.76
N THR A 108 -1.78 -3.92 14.51
CA THR A 108 -1.37 -3.52 13.15
C THR A 108 -1.31 -4.68 12.15
N ALA A 109 -1.02 -5.90 12.62
CA ALA A 109 -0.95 -7.08 11.77
C ALA A 109 -2.31 -7.73 11.52
N GLY A 110 -3.32 -7.44 12.35
CA GLY A 110 -4.66 -8.01 12.25
C GLY A 110 -5.35 -7.75 10.90
N PRO A 111 -5.39 -6.51 10.39
CA PRO A 111 -5.98 -6.24 9.09
C PRO A 111 -5.29 -6.94 7.92
N ILE A 112 -3.97 -7.17 8.03
CA ILE A 112 -3.21 -7.94 7.04
C ILE A 112 -3.70 -9.40 7.03
N LYS A 113 -3.94 -9.96 8.21
CA LYS A 113 -4.46 -11.32 8.37
C LYS A 113 -5.90 -11.46 7.88
N LEU A 114 -6.77 -10.51 8.20
CA LEU A 114 -8.16 -10.48 7.73
C LEU A 114 -8.23 -10.48 6.19
N ALA A 115 -7.33 -9.76 5.53
CA ALA A 115 -7.25 -9.69 4.08
C ALA A 115 -6.50 -10.88 3.43
N GLN A 116 -6.09 -11.90 4.20
CA GLN A 116 -5.23 -12.99 3.71
C GLN A 116 -5.79 -13.69 2.47
N SER A 117 -7.11 -13.95 2.41
CA SER A 117 -7.73 -14.63 1.26
C SER A 117 -7.57 -13.86 -0.05
N ILE A 118 -7.55 -12.53 0.01
CA ILE A 118 -7.30 -11.65 -1.14
C ILE A 118 -5.81 -11.58 -1.41
N LEU A 119 -5.01 -11.26 -0.39
CA LEU A 119 -3.56 -11.04 -0.55
C LEU A 119 -2.85 -12.28 -1.08
N ALA A 120 -3.20 -13.47 -0.57
CA ALA A 120 -2.63 -14.76 -0.94
C ALA A 120 -3.35 -15.47 -2.11
N SER A 121 -4.23 -14.79 -2.86
CA SER A 121 -4.92 -15.44 -3.99
C SER A 121 -4.00 -15.76 -5.19
N ASN A 122 -2.74 -15.31 -5.15
CA ASN A 122 -1.67 -15.66 -6.08
C ASN A 122 -0.32 -15.58 -5.34
N ASP A 123 0.76 -15.98 -6.02
CA ASP A 123 2.12 -15.98 -5.46
C ASP A 123 2.90 -14.65 -5.69
N GLU A 124 2.26 -13.63 -6.26
CA GLU A 124 2.91 -12.32 -6.42
C GLU A 124 3.08 -11.64 -5.05
N PRO A 125 4.16 -10.87 -4.84
CA PRO A 125 4.29 -10.04 -3.66
C PRO A 125 3.18 -8.97 -3.62
N PHE A 126 2.86 -8.52 -2.41
CA PHE A 126 1.85 -7.49 -2.17
C PHE A 126 2.42 -6.35 -1.33
N PHE A 127 1.91 -5.14 -1.58
CA PHE A 127 2.27 -3.96 -0.79
C PHE A 127 1.43 -3.88 0.47
N VAL A 128 2.03 -3.32 1.53
CA VAL A 128 1.31 -2.83 2.70
C VAL A 128 1.79 -1.42 3.00
N LEU A 129 0.89 -0.49 3.32
CA LEU A 129 1.29 0.86 3.68
C LEU A 129 0.28 1.56 4.58
N ASN A 130 0.76 2.51 5.36
CA ASN A 130 -0.08 3.40 6.16
C ASN A 130 -0.80 4.42 5.26
N SER A 131 -2.07 4.68 5.54
CA SER A 131 -2.90 5.62 4.76
C SER A 131 -2.51 7.10 4.90
N ASP A 132 -1.58 7.43 5.80
CA ASP A 132 -1.19 8.81 6.10
C ASP A 132 0.21 9.21 5.61
N VAL A 133 0.81 8.36 4.77
CA VAL A 133 2.09 8.63 4.13
C VAL A 133 1.85 9.30 2.78
N ILE A 134 2.47 10.48 2.59
CA ILE A 134 2.51 11.20 1.32
C ILE A 134 3.97 11.52 0.99
N CYS A 135 4.43 11.09 -0.19
CA CYS A 135 5.79 11.27 -0.68
C CYS A 135 5.88 10.90 -2.17
N ASP A 136 7.06 11.05 -2.76
CA ASP A 136 7.37 10.39 -4.03
C ASP A 136 7.54 8.88 -3.78
N PHE A 137 6.50 8.11 -4.10
CA PHE A 137 6.42 6.70 -3.75
C PHE A 137 7.42 5.84 -4.54
N PRO A 138 8.33 5.09 -3.87
CA PRO A 138 9.37 4.33 -4.53
C PRO A 138 8.91 2.92 -4.98
N PHE A 139 7.62 2.69 -5.25
CA PHE A 139 7.05 1.34 -5.38
C PHE A 139 7.71 0.48 -6.47
N THR A 140 8.02 1.05 -7.65
CA THR A 140 8.75 0.31 -8.70
C THR A 140 10.14 -0.12 -8.24
N GLN A 141 10.84 0.74 -7.47
CA GLN A 141 12.16 0.44 -6.93
C GLN A 141 12.06 -0.61 -5.81
N MET A 142 11.01 -0.54 -4.99
CA MET A 142 10.71 -1.55 -3.97
C MET A 142 10.51 -2.93 -4.61
N VAL A 143 9.73 -3.04 -5.68
CA VAL A 143 9.52 -4.32 -6.39
C VAL A 143 10.84 -4.87 -6.90
N LYS A 144 11.65 -4.04 -7.55
CA LYS A 144 12.96 -4.45 -8.08
C LYS A 144 13.88 -4.95 -6.96
N PHE A 145 14.00 -4.18 -5.88
CA PHE A 145 14.84 -4.53 -4.74
C PHE A 145 14.35 -5.81 -4.05
N HIS A 146 13.04 -5.94 -3.84
CA HIS A 146 12.41 -7.10 -3.22
C HIS A 146 12.70 -8.39 -4.00
N LYS A 147 12.48 -8.35 -5.32
CA LYS A 147 12.77 -9.47 -6.22
C LYS A 147 14.26 -9.79 -6.26
N GLN A 148 15.14 -8.80 -6.19
CA GLN A 148 16.59 -8.99 -6.24
C GLN A 148 17.13 -9.74 -5.00
N HIS A 149 16.65 -9.42 -3.80
CA HIS A 149 17.16 -10.08 -2.60
C HIS A 149 16.43 -11.40 -2.26
N GLY A 150 15.25 -11.66 -2.83
CA GLY A 150 14.55 -12.95 -2.75
C GLY A 150 14.13 -13.39 -1.34
N ARG A 151 13.96 -12.45 -0.40
CA ARG A 151 13.52 -12.73 0.99
C ARG A 151 12.03 -12.42 1.12
N GLU A 152 11.45 -12.76 2.27
CA GLU A 152 10.00 -12.67 2.49
C GLU A 152 9.44 -11.24 2.59
N GLY A 153 10.28 -10.24 2.88
CA GLY A 153 9.81 -8.87 3.08
C GLY A 153 10.86 -7.80 2.84
N THR A 154 10.39 -6.61 2.45
CA THR A 154 11.16 -5.37 2.33
C THR A 154 10.38 -4.27 3.02
N ILE A 155 11.09 -3.37 3.69
CA ILE A 155 10.52 -2.16 4.28
C ILE A 155 11.22 -0.93 3.70
N VAL A 156 10.50 0.19 3.60
CA VAL A 156 11.12 1.48 3.29
C VAL A 156 11.62 2.13 4.58
N VAL A 157 12.86 2.60 4.55
CA VAL A 157 13.45 3.40 5.63
C VAL A 157 13.70 4.82 5.17
N THR A 158 13.51 5.79 6.05
CA THR A 158 13.82 7.19 5.79
C THR A 158 14.63 7.80 6.92
N LYS A 159 15.37 8.88 6.62
CA LYS A 159 16.14 9.62 7.63
C LYS A 159 15.29 10.75 8.20
N VAL A 160 15.30 10.91 9.52
CA VAL A 160 14.65 12.03 10.23
C VAL A 160 15.62 12.67 11.22
N GLU A 161 15.44 13.94 11.51
CA GLU A 161 16.27 14.64 12.50
C GLU A 161 15.99 14.14 13.93
N GLU A 162 14.72 13.87 14.26
CA GLU A 162 14.28 13.45 15.59
C GLU A 162 13.66 12.02 15.55
N PRO A 163 14.44 10.95 15.81
CA PRO A 163 13.96 9.58 15.71
C PRO A 163 13.18 9.07 16.94
N SER A 164 13.17 9.82 18.05
CA SER A 164 12.61 9.40 19.36
C SER A 164 11.12 9.02 19.33
N LYS A 165 10.37 9.51 18.33
CA LYS A 165 8.92 9.28 18.19
C LYS A 165 8.58 8.05 17.33
N TYR A 166 9.58 7.38 16.75
CA TYR A 166 9.40 6.38 15.70
C TYR A 166 10.11 5.06 16.02
N GLY A 167 9.81 4.04 15.21
CA GLY A 167 10.56 2.77 15.19
C GLY A 167 11.84 2.93 14.37
N VAL A 168 12.99 2.88 15.04
CA VAL A 168 14.31 2.94 14.42
C VAL A 168 14.69 1.57 13.86
N VAL A 169 15.24 1.56 12.66
CA VAL A 169 15.66 0.33 11.95
C VAL A 169 17.17 0.27 11.90
N ILE A 170 17.73 -0.81 12.44
CA ILE A 170 19.16 -1.15 12.30
C ILE A 170 19.29 -2.27 11.28
N TYR A 171 20.19 -2.10 10.32
CA TYR A 171 20.45 -3.06 9.26
C TYR A 171 21.94 -3.04 8.89
N ASP A 172 22.43 -4.17 8.37
CA ASP A 172 23.82 -4.34 7.96
C ASP A 172 24.12 -3.74 6.57
N GLU A 173 25.37 -3.83 6.11
CA GLU A 173 25.78 -3.31 4.80
C GLU A 173 25.05 -3.97 3.62
N THR A 174 24.46 -5.15 3.81
CA THR A 174 23.67 -5.86 2.80
C THR A 174 22.20 -5.40 2.76
N GLY A 175 21.78 -4.55 3.70
CA GLY A 175 20.38 -4.15 3.86
C GLY A 175 19.54 -5.16 4.63
N LYS A 176 20.15 -6.19 5.24
CA LYS A 176 19.43 -7.11 6.12
C LYS A 176 19.15 -6.41 7.44
N ILE A 177 17.88 -6.40 7.84
CA ILE A 177 17.47 -5.86 9.15
C ILE A 177 18.06 -6.76 10.25
N ASP A 178 18.77 -6.14 11.18
CA ASP A 178 19.29 -6.75 12.39
C ASP A 178 18.22 -6.69 13.50
N ARG A 179 17.73 -5.48 13.80
CA ARG A 179 16.70 -5.26 14.82
C ARG A 179 15.94 -3.94 14.64
N PHE A 180 14.79 -3.89 15.28
CA PHE A 180 13.98 -2.68 15.46
C PHE A 180 14.16 -2.14 16.88
N VAL A 181 14.19 -0.82 17.02
CA VAL A 181 14.19 -0.14 18.31
C VAL A 181 13.03 0.84 18.35
N GLU A 182 11.97 0.51 19.09
CA GLU A 182 10.78 1.34 19.20
C GLU A 182 10.97 2.49 20.18
N LYS A 183 10.77 3.73 19.71
CA LYS A 183 10.80 4.97 20.50
C LYS A 183 12.00 5.04 21.45
N PRO A 184 13.22 5.01 20.90
CA PRO A 184 14.43 4.92 21.71
C PRO A 184 14.58 6.17 22.58
N GLN A 185 14.97 5.97 23.84
CA GLN A 185 15.27 7.06 24.79
C GLN A 185 16.64 7.69 24.52
N GLU A 186 17.57 6.91 23.96
CA GLU A 186 18.90 7.35 23.54
C GLU A 186 19.04 7.32 22.03
N PHE A 187 19.92 8.15 21.47
CA PHE A 187 20.14 8.15 20.02
C PHE A 187 20.81 6.84 19.56
N VAL A 188 20.14 6.10 18.68
CA VAL A 188 20.65 4.85 18.09
C VAL A 188 21.00 5.03 16.62
N SER A 189 20.06 5.59 15.85
CA SER A 189 20.18 5.86 14.42
C SER A 189 19.07 6.84 14.03
N ASN A 190 19.30 7.60 12.96
CA ASN A 190 18.32 8.52 12.41
C ASN A 190 17.41 7.89 11.34
N LYS A 191 17.53 6.57 11.14
CA LYS A 191 16.78 5.82 10.12
C LYS A 191 15.56 5.16 10.73
N ILE A 192 14.38 5.56 10.28
CA ILE A 192 13.09 5.09 10.80
C ILE A 192 12.31 4.31 9.76
N ASN A 193 11.40 3.46 10.22
CA ASN A 193 10.40 2.81 9.37
C ASN A 193 9.47 3.87 8.76
N ALA A 194 9.38 3.89 7.42
CA ALA A 194 8.55 4.84 6.68
C ALA A 194 7.08 4.39 6.52
N GLY A 195 6.70 3.23 7.05
CA GLY A 195 5.32 2.73 6.98
C GLY A 195 4.91 2.23 5.60
N MET A 196 5.88 1.77 4.79
CA MET A 196 5.66 1.16 3.48
C MET A 196 6.44 -0.14 3.39
N TYR A 197 5.78 -1.17 2.91
CA TYR A 197 6.26 -2.53 2.91
C TYR A 197 5.89 -3.25 1.62
N ILE A 198 6.67 -4.26 1.26
CA ILE A 198 6.30 -5.27 0.26
C ILE A 198 6.65 -6.65 0.81
N PHE A 199 5.71 -7.58 0.72
CA PHE A 199 5.80 -8.90 1.33
C PHE A 199 5.43 -10.00 0.33
N ASN A 200 6.05 -11.16 0.48
CA ASN A 200 5.56 -12.39 -0.13
C ASN A 200 4.36 -12.94 0.67
N PRO A 201 3.44 -13.67 0.02
CA PRO A 201 2.33 -14.35 0.71
C PRO A 201 2.75 -15.25 1.88
N SER A 202 3.98 -15.77 1.87
CA SER A 202 4.51 -16.60 2.96
C SER A 202 4.53 -15.89 4.32
N VAL A 203 4.67 -14.55 4.35
CA VAL A 203 4.66 -13.75 5.58
C VAL A 203 3.35 -13.92 6.36
N LEU A 204 2.23 -14.17 5.68
CA LEU A 204 0.91 -14.31 6.29
C LEU A 204 0.81 -15.53 7.23
N LYS A 205 1.71 -16.51 7.08
CA LYS A 205 1.84 -17.67 7.99
C LYS A 205 2.50 -17.31 9.32
N ARG A 206 3.24 -16.19 9.38
CA ARG A 206 3.91 -15.69 10.59
C ARG A 206 3.02 -14.81 11.45
N ILE A 207 1.84 -14.42 10.94
CA ILE A 207 0.88 -13.59 11.66
C ILE A 207 -0.09 -14.51 12.40
N GLU A 208 0.06 -14.55 13.72
CA GLU A 208 -0.89 -15.16 14.65
C GLU A 208 -2.00 -14.15 14.95
N VAL A 209 -3.25 -14.61 14.93
CA VAL A 209 -4.42 -13.84 15.40
C VAL A 209 -4.89 -14.49 16.68
N TRP A 210 -5.02 -13.68 17.73
CA TRP A 210 -5.43 -14.06 19.08
C TRP A 210 -6.90 -13.75 19.28
#